data_AF-A0A2V9AR25-F1
#
_entry.id   AF-A0A2V9AR25-F1
#
_cell.length_a   1.000
_cell.length_b   1.000
_cell.length_c   1.000
_cell.angle_alpha   90.00
_cell.angle_beta   90.00
_cell.angle_gamma   90.00
#
_symmetry.space_group_name_H-M   'P 1'
#
loop_
_entity.id
_entity.type
_entity.pdbx_description
1 polymer ?
#
loop_
_entity_poly.entity_id
_entity_poly.type
_entity_poly.pdbx_seq_one_letter_code
_entity_poly.pdbx_strand_id
1 'polypeptide(L)'
;MTGSEPASQQVLERNTLRFLCSVLIKGGTRGEICRLLDPNVFQDPLRRVVFEEIRQLGSIDSRRLRELLPARVTNRGFPDFDLHSFLAPHEVSEKEIDQLFESALQLLDLSHPNQETLHD
;
A
#
# COMPACT_ATOMS: atom_id res chain seq x y z
N MET A 1 -23.69 16.68 3.54
CA MET A 1 -23.65 15.27 3.93
C MET A 1 -22.81 14.54 2.89
N THR A 2 -21.48 14.55 3.02
CA THR A 2 -20.59 13.78 2.14
C THR A 2 -20.52 12.37 2.70
N GLY A 3 -21.40 11.50 2.20
CA GLY A 3 -21.23 10.07 2.39
C GLY A 3 -20.00 9.66 1.60
N SER A 4 -18.86 9.55 2.27
CA SER A 4 -17.77 8.73 1.74
C SER A 4 -18.32 7.30 1.79
N GLU A 5 -18.85 6.83 0.67
CA GLU A 5 -19.09 5.40 0.46
C GLU A 5 -17.82 4.67 0.92
N PRO A 6 -17.91 3.60 1.74
CA PRO A 6 -16.72 2.89 2.16
C PRO A 6 -16.03 2.43 0.88
N ALA A 7 -14.90 3.07 0.55
CA ALA A 7 -14.10 2.67 -0.59
C ALA A 7 -13.90 1.16 -0.43
N SER A 8 -14.34 0.39 -1.43
CA SER A 8 -14.31 -1.07 -1.31
C SER A 8 -12.91 -1.48 -0.87
N GLN A 9 -12.77 -2.44 0.04
CA GLN A 9 -11.47 -2.80 0.62
C GLN A 9 -10.38 -3.02 -0.43
N GLN A 10 -10.76 -3.52 -1.61
CA GLN A 10 -9.88 -3.63 -2.79
C GLN A 10 -9.28 -2.29 -3.28
N VAL A 11 -10.06 -1.21 -3.25
CA VAL A 11 -9.63 0.16 -3.57
C VAL A 11 -8.67 0.66 -2.50
N LEU A 12 -8.97 0.45 -1.21
CA LEU A 12 -8.08 0.82 -0.10
C LEU A 12 -6.74 0.09 -0.19
N GLU A 13 -6.75 -1.22 -0.40
CA GLU A 13 -5.55 -2.04 -0.61
C GLU A 13 -4.72 -1.54 -1.79
N ARG A 14 -5.36 -1.33 -2.95
CA ARG A 14 -4.68 -0.84 -4.16
C ARG A 14 -4.10 0.56 -3.94
N ASN A 15 -4.87 1.48 -3.36
CA ASN A 15 -4.42 2.84 -3.09
C ASN A 15 -3.26 2.87 -2.09
N THR A 16 -3.31 2.03 -1.06
CA THR A 16 -2.22 1.88 -0.10
C THR A 16 -0.94 1.39 -0.78
N LEU A 17 -1.05 0.38 -1.65
CA LEU A 17 0.11 -0.10 -2.40
C LEU A 17 0.65 0.96 -3.39
N ARG A 18 -0.25 1.73 -4.04
CA ARG A 18 0.12 2.87 -4.87
C ARG A 18 0.87 3.94 -4.07
N PHE A 19 0.40 4.23 -2.87
CA PHE A 19 1.04 5.14 -1.92
C PHE A 19 2.46 4.66 -1.60
N LEU A 20 2.62 3.41 -1.16
CA LEU A 20 3.93 2.84 -0.80
C LEU A 20 4.91 2.81 -1.99
N CYS A 21 4.41 2.60 -3.21
CA CYS A 21 5.23 2.66 -4.42
C CYS A 21 5.46 4.07 -4.96
N SER A 22 4.89 5.12 -4.35
CA SER A 22 5.03 6.49 -4.83
C SER A 22 6.45 7.01 -4.66
N VAL A 23 6.92 7.80 -5.63
CA VAL A 23 8.22 8.48 -5.58
C VAL A 23 8.20 9.70 -4.66
N LEU A 24 7.00 10.18 -4.28
CA LEU A 24 6.81 11.32 -3.38
C LEU A 24 7.12 10.96 -1.92
N ILE A 25 7.18 9.67 -1.59
CA ILE A 25 7.37 9.18 -0.23
C ILE A 25 8.81 8.73 -0.04
N LYS A 26 9.42 9.18 1.05
CA LYS A 26 10.75 8.74 1.45
C LYS A 26 10.70 7.29 1.92
N GLY A 27 11.73 6.51 1.61
CA GLY A 27 11.84 5.10 2.04
C GLY A 27 11.66 4.91 3.55
N GLY A 28 12.07 5.88 4.37
CA GLY A 28 11.85 5.87 5.82
C GLY A 28 10.36 5.85 6.21
N THR A 29 9.55 6.78 5.70
CA THR A 29 8.10 6.82 5.95
C THR A 29 7.40 5.56 5.46
N ARG A 30 7.79 5.05 4.29
CA ARG A 30 7.27 3.80 3.75
C ARG A 30 7.56 2.62 4.69
N GLY A 31 8.79 2.52 5.20
CA GLY A 31 9.20 1.47 6.12
C GLY A 31 8.38 1.47 7.40
N GLU A 32 8.10 2.65 7.97
CA GLU A 32 7.26 2.79 9.16
C GLU A 32 5.82 2.34 8.88
N ILE A 33 5.22 2.78 7.77
CA ILE A 33 3.85 2.34 7.40
C ILE A 33 3.81 0.83 7.17
N CYS A 34 4.83 0.25 6.52
CA CYS A 34 4.92 -1.20 6.33
C CYS A 34 5.11 -1.98 7.64
N ARG A 35 5.66 -1.35 8.69
CA ARG A 35 5.75 -1.95 10.02
C ARG A 35 4.43 -1.92 10.76
N LEU A 36 3.67 -0.83 10.60
CA LEU A 36 2.39 -0.62 11.25
C LEU A 36 1.26 -1.40 10.57
N LEU A 37 1.28 -1.51 9.24
CA LEU A 37 0.21 -2.16 8.48
C LEU A 37 0.29 -3.69 8.57
N ASP A 38 -0.83 -4.34 8.90
CA ASP A 38 -0.87 -5.80 9.03
C ASP A 38 -1.13 -6.46 7.67
N PRO A 39 -0.33 -7.46 7.24
CA PRO A 39 -0.51 -8.09 5.93
C PRO A 39 -1.82 -8.88 5.82
N ASN A 40 -2.52 -9.20 6.92
CA ASN A 40 -3.78 -9.94 6.87
C ASN A 40 -4.99 -9.07 6.49
N VAL A 41 -4.86 -7.74 6.48
CA VAL A 41 -5.93 -6.86 5.98
C VAL A 41 -6.11 -6.94 4.47
N PHE A 42 -5.08 -7.41 3.75
CA PHE A 42 -5.15 -7.65 2.31
C PHE A 42 -5.90 -8.95 2.05
N GLN A 43 -7.13 -8.83 1.54
CA GLN A 43 -7.96 -9.97 1.14
C GLN A 43 -7.43 -10.62 -0.13
N ASP A 44 -6.87 -9.82 -1.02
CA ASP A 44 -6.32 -10.29 -2.28
C ASP A 44 -4.89 -10.85 -2.08
N PRO A 45 -4.64 -12.12 -2.43
CA PRO A 45 -3.35 -12.76 -2.19
C PRO A 45 -2.22 -12.13 -3.00
N LEU A 46 -2.50 -11.59 -4.20
CA LEU A 46 -1.51 -10.87 -4.98
C LEU A 46 -1.13 -9.56 -4.26
N ARG A 47 -2.12 -8.79 -3.80
CA ARG A 47 -1.86 -7.52 -3.08
C ARG A 47 -1.11 -7.75 -1.77
N ARG A 48 -1.45 -8.82 -1.05
CA ARG A 48 -0.73 -9.25 0.16
C ARG A 48 0.74 -9.55 -0.15
N VAL A 49 1.01 -10.35 -1.17
CA VAL A 49 2.39 -10.69 -1.56
C VAL A 49 3.16 -9.45 -2.00
N VAL A 50 2.53 -8.56 -2.78
CA VAL A 50 3.14 -7.28 -3.16
C VAL A 50 3.51 -6.47 -1.91
N PHE A 51 2.61 -6.34 -0.94
CA PHE A 51 2.88 -5.64 0.31
C PHE A 51 4.03 -6.29 1.09
N GLU A 52 4.04 -7.62 1.21
CA GLU A 52 5.11 -8.35 1.90
C GLU A 52 6.48 -8.13 1.24
N GLU A 53 6.54 -8.13 -0.09
CA GLU A 53 7.78 -7.83 -0.81
C GLU A 53 8.21 -6.38 -0.63
N ILE A 54 7.27 -5.41 -0.62
CA ILE A 54 7.59 -4.00 -0.31
C ILE A 54 8.15 -3.88 1.11
N ARG A 55 7.52 -4.56 2.08
CA ARG A 55 7.95 -4.57 3.47
C ARG A 55 9.34 -5.21 3.63
N GLN A 56 9.63 -6.30 2.91
CA GLN A 56 10.95 -6.94 2.90
C GLN A 56 12.02 -6.05 2.27
N LEU A 57 11.68 -5.33 1.20
CA LEU A 57 12.58 -4.36 0.56
C LEU A 57 12.85 -3.14 1.46
N GLY A 58 12.02 -2.90 2.48
CA GLY A 58 12.29 -1.96 3.55
C GLY A 58 12.35 -0.51 3.06
N SER A 59 13.38 0.24 3.46
CA SER A 59 13.50 1.69 3.24
C SER A 59 14.27 2.10 1.98
N ILE A 60 14.32 1.25 0.95
CA ILE A 60 15.01 1.57 -0.33
C ILE A 60 14.34 2.71 -1.13
N ASP A 61 15.02 3.27 -2.12
CA ASP A 61 14.41 4.27 -3.01
C ASP A 61 13.25 3.69 -3.82
N SER A 62 12.21 4.50 -4.04
CA SER A 62 11.02 4.07 -4.79
C SER A 62 11.33 3.64 -6.23
N ARG A 63 12.40 4.18 -6.85
CA ARG A 63 12.88 3.69 -8.16
C ARG A 63 13.36 2.24 -8.08
N ARG A 64 14.29 1.96 -7.17
CA ARG A 64 14.80 0.61 -6.90
C ARG A 64 13.68 -0.36 -6.51
N LEU A 65 12.73 0.10 -5.70
CA LEU A 65 11.55 -0.69 -5.34
C LEU A 65 10.78 -1.11 -6.59
N ARG A 66 10.44 -0.17 -7.47
CA ARG A 66 9.69 -0.46 -8.70
C ARG A 66 10.44 -1.37 -9.68
N GLU A 67 11.77 -1.34 -9.67
CA GLU A 67 12.59 -2.24 -10.49
C GLU A 67 12.64 -3.67 -9.93
N LEU A 68 12.70 -3.83 -8.60
CA LEU A 68 12.87 -5.14 -7.94
C LEU A 68 11.55 -5.85 -7.64
N LEU A 69 10.49 -5.08 -7.37
CA LEU A 69 9.18 -5.60 -6.96
C LEU A 69 8.57 -6.57 -7.98
N PRO A 70 8.58 -6.31 -9.31
CA PRO A 70 7.99 -7.23 -10.28
C PRO A 70 8.66 -8.59 -10.24
N ALA A 71 10.00 -8.61 -10.28
CA ALA A 71 10.78 -9.84 -10.24
C ALA A 71 10.52 -10.64 -8.95
N ARG A 72 10.38 -9.97 -7.81
CA ARG A 72 10.08 -10.60 -6.52
C ARG A 72 8.68 -11.23 -6.49
N VAL A 73 7.67 -10.50 -6.95
CA VAL A 73 6.28 -10.98 -7.01
C VAL A 73 6.15 -12.15 -8.00
N THR A 74 6.84 -12.09 -9.15
CA THR A 74 6.93 -13.21 -10.09
C THR A 74 7.57 -14.45 -9.45
N ASN A 75 8.68 -14.30 -8.71
CA ASN A 75 9.32 -15.40 -7.99
C ASN A 75 8.43 -16.03 -6.91
N ARG A 76 7.42 -15.31 -6.41
CA ARG A 76 6.44 -15.80 -5.43
C ARG A 76 5.28 -16.58 -6.06
N GLY A 77 5.23 -16.69 -7.39
CA GLY A 77 4.19 -17.44 -8.10
C GLY A 77 3.19 -16.59 -8.89
N PHE A 78 3.47 -15.29 -9.09
CA PHE A 78 2.64 -14.39 -9.90
C PHE A 78 3.38 -13.95 -11.18
N PRO A 79 3.53 -14.84 -12.18
CA PRO A 79 4.29 -14.56 -13.40
C PRO A 79 3.70 -13.43 -14.24
N ASP A 80 2.38 -13.22 -14.18
CA ASP A 80 1.66 -12.17 -14.92
C ASP A 80 1.57 -10.83 -14.16
N PHE A 81 2.35 -10.65 -13.09
CA PHE A 81 2.31 -9.40 -12.33
C PHE A 81 2.99 -8.25 -13.09
N ASP A 82 2.16 -7.33 -13.59
CA ASP A 82 2.62 -6.09 -14.19
C ASP A 82 2.46 -4.92 -13.20
N LEU A 83 3.58 -4.47 -12.65
CA LEU A 83 3.59 -3.35 -11.70
C LEU A 83 3.03 -2.07 -12.31
N HIS A 84 3.23 -1.87 -13.61
CA HIS A 84 2.74 -0.68 -14.29
C HIS A 84 1.20 -0.64 -14.27
N SER A 85 0.56 -1.71 -14.71
CA SER A 85 -0.89 -1.87 -14.70
C SER A 85 -1.46 -1.86 -13.28
N PHE A 86 -0.71 -2.40 -12.31
CA PHE A 86 -1.11 -2.43 -10.92
C PHE A 86 -1.12 -1.03 -10.27
N LEU A 87 -0.10 -0.22 -10.57
CA LEU A 87 0.04 1.14 -10.05
C LEU A 87 -0.74 2.19 -10.85
N ALA A 88 -1.26 1.83 -12.02
CA ALA A 88 -1.99 2.74 -12.88
C ALA A 88 -3.19 3.38 -12.14
N PRO A 89 -3.52 4.65 -12.42
CA PRO A 89 -2.77 5.59 -13.25
C PRO A 89 -1.44 6.02 -12.59
N HIS A 90 -0.36 6.10 -13.39
CA HIS A 90 0.99 6.43 -12.90
C HIS A 90 1.16 7.90 -12.49
N GLU A 91 0.34 8.78 -13.05
CA GLU A 91 0.35 10.21 -12.76
C GLU A 91 -0.45 10.49 -11.48
N VAL A 92 0.14 10.15 -10.34
CA VAL A 92 -0.39 10.59 -9.05
C VAL A 92 -0.07 12.08 -8.91
N SER A 93 -1.07 12.93 -9.12
CA SER A 93 -0.97 14.35 -8.79
C SER A 93 -0.83 14.53 -7.28
N GLU A 94 -0.31 15.67 -6.81
CA GLU A 94 -0.22 15.96 -5.37
C GLU A 94 -1.59 15.81 -4.67
N LYS A 95 -2.68 16.23 -5.32
CA LYS A 95 -4.04 16.03 -4.77
C LYS A 95 -4.44 14.56 -4.61
N GLU A 96 -3.85 13.66 -5.39
CA GLU A 96 -4.09 12.22 -5.24
C GLU A 96 -3.20 11.60 -4.17
N ILE A 97 -1.99 12.13 -3.89
CA ILE A 97 -1.15 11.55 -2.84
C ILE A 97 -1.81 11.65 -1.46
N ASP A 98 -2.54 12.74 -1.21
CA ASP A 98 -3.34 12.90 0.00
C ASP A 98 -4.44 11.83 0.09
N GLN A 99 -5.18 11.59 -0.98
CA GLN A 99 -6.22 10.55 -1.01
C GLN A 99 -5.65 9.13 -0.84
N LEU A 100 -4.48 8.88 -1.44
CA LEU A 100 -3.76 7.62 -1.27
C LEU A 100 -3.26 7.45 0.17
N PHE A 101 -2.82 8.54 0.81
CA PHE A 101 -2.43 8.53 2.21
C PHE A 101 -3.63 8.26 3.13
N GLU A 102 -4.74 8.94 2.91
CA GLU A 102 -5.99 8.69 3.65
C GLU A 102 -6.45 7.23 3.50
N SER A 103 -6.31 6.65 2.30
CA SER A 103 -6.61 5.24 2.07
C SER A 103 -5.68 4.31 2.89
N ALA A 104 -4.40 4.64 2.97
CA ALA A 104 -3.43 3.90 3.79
C ALA A 104 -3.72 4.00 5.29
N LEU A 105 -4.15 5.18 5.76
CA LEU A 105 -4.58 5.37 7.15
C LEU A 105 -5.85 4.58 7.48
N GLN A 106 -6.84 4.57 6.58
CA GLN A 106 -8.06 3.77 6.75
C GLN A 106 -7.73 2.27 6.78
N LEU A 107 -6.84 1.79 5.92
CA LEU A 107 -6.43 0.39 5.91
C LEU A 107 -5.59 0.03 7.16
N LEU A 108 -4.85 0.99 7.69
CA LEU A 108 -4.13 0.85 8.95
C LEU A 108 -5.09 0.75 10.14
N ASP A 109 -6.14 1.57 10.17
CA ASP A 109 -7.20 1.51 11.19
C ASP A 109 -7.87 0.12 11.20
N LEU A 110 -8.16 -0.43 10.02
CA LEU A 110 -8.64 -1.80 9.86
C LEU A 110 -7.64 -2.88 10.30
N SER A 111 -6.34 -2.57 10.30
CA SER A 111 -5.29 -3.48 10.80
C SER A 111 -5.23 -3.51 12.33
N HIS A 112 -5.68 -2.44 12.99
CA HIS A 112 -5.69 -2.28 14.44
C HIS A 112 -7.10 -1.99 14.96
N PRO A 113 -8.09 -2.88 14.77
CA PRO A 113 -9.46 -2.65 15.20
C PRO A 113 -9.60 -2.51 16.74
N ASN A 114 -8.53 -2.74 17.49
CA ASN A 114 -8.49 -2.79 18.94
C ASN A 114 -7.68 -1.66 19.59
N GLN A 115 -7.33 -0.59 18.86
CA GLN A 115 -6.95 0.67 19.50
C GLN A 115 -8.19 1.55 19.72
N GLU A 116 -9.20 0.99 20.41
CA GLU A 116 -10.07 1.79 21.25
C GLU A 116 -9.16 2.44 22.30
N THR A 117 -8.68 3.65 22.04
CA THR A 117 -8.16 4.49 23.10
C THR A 117 -9.33 4.81 24.00
N LEU A 118 -9.50 3.97 25.02
CA LEU A 118 -9.93 4.37 26.35
C LEU A 118 -9.36 5.77 26.63
N HIS A 119 -10.21 6.78 26.53
CA HIS A 119 -10.01 8.03 27.25
C HIS A 119 -10.88 7.89 28.50
N ASP A 120 -10.23 7.59 29.62
CA ASP A 120 -10.78 7.82 30.96
C ASP A 120 -10.61 9.31 31.29
#